data_AF-A0A9P7J0D1-F1
#
_entry.id   AF-A0A9P7J0D1-F1
#
_cell.length_a   1.000
_cell.length_b   1.000
_cell.length_c   1.000
_cell.angle_alpha   90.00
_cell.angle_beta   90.00
_cell.angle_gamma   90.00
#
_symmetry.space_group_name_H-M   'P 1'
#
loop_
_entity.id
_entity.type
_entity.pdbx_description
1 polymer ?
#
loop_
_entity_poly.entity_id
_entity_poly.type
_entity_poly.pdbx_seq_one_letter_code
_entity_poly.pdbx_strand_id
1 'polypeptide(L)'
;MNRLIVDPNLEHCPDFTLAAFQPSCLLLLNPLTDDAQAAVMLQNIWLAMNSTLKIQWQQQLDSDTLEVTEQQCLLDKAAEQCLDAQKLQDAVLAEEDRKKNHIHHIVIPDHPHPKWAAEEILVSDFALCKLDKAQFMELYYWTNKGLADVRTNFCTLDDDSMVPTVGVDGSATWISASVAHPATGVIPDHLLALLDFSCAIPHFIASHEQHGWANSHIIMLANFFGALMLHKYWTLDNILEMKNSAMHGTRPLHSPLVLGTSPS
;
A
#
# COMPACT_ATOMS: atom_id res chain seq x y z
N MET A 1 -30.26 38.68 15.90
CA MET A 1 -30.90 39.10 14.63
C MET A 1 -31.64 37.89 14.07
N ASN A 2 -32.80 38.07 13.43
CA ASN A 2 -33.52 36.94 12.83
C ASN A 2 -32.73 36.45 11.62
N ARG A 3 -32.31 35.17 11.65
CA ARG A 3 -31.59 34.49 10.57
C ARG A 3 -32.56 34.28 9.40
N LEU A 4 -32.14 34.63 8.19
CA LEU A 4 -32.93 34.36 6.99
C LEU A 4 -32.80 32.87 6.65
N ILE A 5 -33.92 32.24 6.27
CA ILE A 5 -34.00 30.79 5.96
C ILE A 5 -34.05 30.56 4.44
N VAL A 6 -34.52 31.56 3.68
CA VAL A 6 -34.68 31.52 2.22
C VAL A 6 -33.74 32.56 1.60
N ASP A 7 -33.08 32.19 0.50
CA ASP A 7 -32.19 33.07 -0.25
C ASP A 7 -33.01 34.14 -1.01
N PRO A 8 -32.90 35.43 -0.66
CA PRO A 8 -33.61 36.51 -1.33
C PRO A 8 -33.21 36.72 -2.80
N ASN A 9 -32.08 36.14 -3.24
CA ASN A 9 -31.68 36.16 -4.66
C ASN A 9 -32.53 35.26 -5.55
N LEU A 10 -33.24 34.28 -4.97
CA LEU A 10 -34.13 33.37 -5.71
C LEU A 10 -35.56 33.91 -5.84
N GLU A 11 -35.90 34.96 -5.09
CA GLU A 11 -37.24 35.56 -5.13
C GLU A 11 -37.39 36.49 -6.34
N HIS A 12 -38.48 36.30 -7.08
CA HIS A 12 -38.86 37.12 -8.24
C HIS A 12 -39.89 38.16 -7.81
N CYS A 13 -39.79 39.37 -8.38
CA CYS A 13 -40.75 40.43 -8.12
C CYS A 13 -42.15 39.98 -8.58
N PRO A 14 -43.17 40.00 -7.69
CA PRO A 14 -44.54 39.73 -8.09
C PRO A 14 -45.02 40.76 -9.11
N ASP A 15 -45.88 40.33 -10.04
CA ASP A 15 -46.56 41.26 -10.96
C ASP A 15 -47.75 41.90 -10.24
N PHE A 16 -47.57 43.15 -9.81
CA PHE A 16 -48.58 43.92 -9.08
C PHE A 16 -49.72 44.45 -9.98
N THR A 17 -49.68 44.20 -11.29
CA THR A 17 -50.79 44.50 -12.21
C THR A 17 -51.86 43.41 -12.22
N LEU A 18 -51.58 42.23 -11.65
CA LEU A 18 -52.53 41.12 -11.54
C LEU A 18 -53.68 41.45 -10.60
N ALA A 19 -54.87 40.91 -10.91
CA ALA A 19 -56.10 41.09 -10.13
C ALA A 19 -55.95 40.67 -8.64
N ALA A 20 -55.01 39.78 -8.33
CA ALA A 20 -54.72 39.37 -6.96
C ALA A 20 -54.18 40.50 -6.06
N PHE A 21 -53.52 41.51 -6.63
CA PHE A 21 -52.91 42.62 -5.90
C PHE A 21 -53.73 43.92 -5.96
N GLN A 22 -54.85 43.92 -6.68
CA GLN A 22 -55.80 45.04 -6.75
C GLN A 22 -56.21 45.61 -5.38
N PRO A 23 -56.53 44.80 -4.35
CA PRO A 23 -56.86 45.33 -3.02
C PRO A 23 -55.72 46.17 -2.41
N SER A 24 -54.47 45.78 -2.67
CA SER A 24 -53.28 46.50 -2.19
C SER A 24 -53.02 47.78 -2.98
N CYS A 25 -53.29 47.78 -4.29
CA CYS A 25 -53.22 48.97 -5.14
C CYS A 25 -54.29 50.00 -4.75
N LEU A 26 -55.52 49.56 -4.46
CA LEU A 26 -56.63 50.42 -4.03
C LEU A 26 -56.32 51.22 -2.76
N LEU A 27 -55.53 50.67 -1.84
CA LEU A 27 -55.11 51.35 -0.61
C LEU A 27 -54.14 52.51 -0.85
N LEU A 28 -53.50 52.55 -2.03
CA LEU A 28 -52.50 53.55 -2.41
C LEU A 28 -53.08 54.62 -3.35
N LEU A 29 -54.34 54.51 -3.76
CA LEU A 29 -55.00 55.48 -4.64
C LEU A 29 -55.29 56.79 -3.90
N ASN A 30 -55.08 57.90 -4.61
CA ASN A 30 -55.33 59.27 -4.16
C ASN A 30 -55.74 60.07 -5.41
N PRO A 31 -56.44 61.22 -5.32
CA PRO A 31 -56.73 62.09 -6.47
C PRO A 31 -55.55 62.46 -7.39
N LEU A 32 -54.30 62.18 -6.99
CA LEU A 32 -53.08 62.39 -7.78
C LEU A 32 -52.40 61.10 -8.29
N THR A 33 -52.90 59.91 -7.92
CA THR A 33 -52.22 58.62 -8.15
C THR A 33 -53.18 57.64 -8.83
N ASP A 34 -52.82 57.21 -10.04
CA ASP A 34 -53.55 56.20 -10.82
C ASP A 34 -53.13 54.77 -10.45
N ASP A 35 -53.93 53.78 -10.84
CA ASP A 35 -53.76 52.37 -10.49
C ASP A 35 -52.42 51.79 -11.02
N ALA A 36 -52.00 52.25 -12.20
CA ALA A 36 -50.68 51.94 -12.75
C ALA A 36 -49.53 52.51 -11.89
N GLN A 37 -49.72 53.68 -11.26
CA GLN A 37 -48.72 54.26 -10.38
C GLN A 37 -48.67 53.55 -9.01
N ALA A 38 -49.81 53.09 -8.50
CA ALA A 38 -49.87 52.28 -7.28
C ALA A 38 -49.10 50.95 -7.43
N ALA A 39 -49.23 50.27 -8.58
CA ALA A 39 -48.47 49.05 -8.88
C ALA A 39 -46.95 49.30 -8.92
N VAL A 40 -46.51 50.42 -9.51
CA VAL A 40 -45.09 50.82 -9.55
C VAL A 40 -44.56 51.14 -8.15
N MET A 41 -45.38 51.77 -7.29
CA MET A 41 -44.98 52.02 -5.89
C MET A 41 -44.76 50.71 -5.12
N LEU A 42 -45.66 49.73 -5.26
CA LEU A 42 -45.51 48.42 -4.64
C LEU A 42 -44.27 47.67 -5.16
N GLN A 43 -44.00 47.77 -6.46
CA GLN A 43 -42.78 47.23 -7.06
C GLN A 43 -41.52 47.86 -6.46
N ASN A 44 -41.50 49.18 -6.31
CA ASN A 44 -40.36 49.89 -5.72
C ASN A 44 -40.16 49.53 -4.24
N ILE A 45 -41.24 49.39 -3.47
CA ILE A 45 -41.20 48.95 -2.07
C ILE A 45 -40.64 47.53 -1.99
N TRP A 46 -41.10 46.62 -2.85
CA TRP A 46 -40.60 45.24 -2.89
C TRP A 46 -39.11 45.21 -3.25
N LEU A 47 -38.67 45.98 -4.25
CA LEU A 47 -37.26 46.05 -4.63
C LEU A 47 -36.38 46.59 -3.50
N ALA A 48 -36.83 47.62 -2.78
CA ALA A 48 -36.11 48.15 -1.63
C ALA A 48 -35.99 47.12 -0.51
N MET A 49 -37.08 46.43 -0.18
CA MET A 49 -37.10 45.39 0.85
C MET A 49 -36.22 44.20 0.46
N ASN A 50 -36.33 43.71 -0.78
CA ASN A 50 -35.51 42.61 -1.28
C ASN A 50 -34.03 42.99 -1.28
N SER A 51 -33.68 44.23 -1.64
CA SER A 51 -32.29 44.72 -1.57
C SER A 51 -31.73 44.68 -0.15
N THR A 52 -32.52 45.08 0.86
CA THR A 52 -32.11 44.96 2.26
C THR A 52 -31.93 43.50 2.69
N LEU A 53 -32.83 42.61 2.29
CA LEU A 53 -32.73 41.18 2.59
C LEU A 53 -31.49 40.55 1.96
N LYS A 54 -31.14 40.92 0.72
CA LYS A 54 -29.90 40.45 0.06
C LYS A 54 -28.65 40.89 0.80
N ILE A 55 -28.59 42.13 1.28
CA ILE A 55 -27.47 42.61 2.10
C ILE A 55 -27.38 41.80 3.41
N GLN A 56 -28.51 41.58 4.08
CA GLN A 56 -28.56 40.79 5.31
C GLN A 56 -28.13 39.32 5.07
N TRP A 57 -28.55 38.74 3.95
CA TRP A 57 -28.16 37.39 3.55
C TRP A 57 -26.65 37.29 3.29
N GLN A 58 -26.08 38.25 2.57
CA GLN A 58 -24.63 38.29 2.33
C GLN A 58 -23.84 38.42 3.63
N GLN A 59 -24.28 39.31 4.54
CA GLN A 59 -23.66 39.46 5.85
C GLN A 59 -23.71 38.16 6.66
N GLN A 60 -24.80 37.39 6.56
CA GLN A 60 -24.93 36.10 7.21
C GLN A 60 -23.94 35.08 6.64
N LEU A 61 -23.80 35.00 5.32
CA LEU A 61 -22.84 34.11 4.66
C LEU A 61 -21.40 34.47 5.02
N ASP A 62 -21.06 35.75 5.04
CA ASP A 62 -19.72 36.22 5.39
C ASP A 62 -19.40 35.88 6.86
N SER A 63 -20.37 36.07 7.77
CA SER A 63 -20.22 35.71 9.19
C SER A 63 -20.08 34.21 9.39
N ASP A 64 -20.96 33.39 8.77
CA ASP A 64 -20.89 31.93 8.87
C ASP A 64 -19.54 31.41 8.31
N THR A 65 -19.05 32.00 7.21
CA THR A 65 -17.77 31.63 6.61
C THR A 65 -16.61 32.00 7.54
N LEU A 66 -16.62 33.20 8.11
CA LEU A 66 -15.61 33.64 9.05
C LEU A 66 -15.55 32.72 10.27
N GLU A 67 -16.70 32.41 10.88
CA GLU A 67 -16.80 31.51 12.04
C GLU A 67 -16.22 30.12 11.75
N VAL A 68 -16.53 29.54 10.58
CA VAL A 68 -15.96 28.24 10.17
C VAL A 68 -14.45 28.33 10.00
N THR A 69 -13.94 29.39 9.35
CA THR A 69 -12.49 29.56 9.17
C THR A 69 -11.73 29.78 10.47
N GLU A 70 -12.31 30.55 11.41
CA GLU A 70 -11.72 30.78 12.72
C GLU A 70 -11.71 29.49 13.56
N GLN A 71 -12.80 28.74 13.56
CA GLN A 71 -12.87 27.44 14.24
C GLN A 71 -11.85 26.45 13.68
N GLN A 72 -11.71 26.38 12.36
CA GLN A 72 -10.71 25.51 11.72
C GLN A 72 -9.29 25.93 12.10
N CYS A 73 -8.98 27.23 12.06
CA CYS A 73 -7.69 27.77 12.46
C CYS A 73 -7.35 27.47 13.93
N LEU A 74 -8.34 27.51 14.83
CA LEU A 74 -8.15 27.13 16.24
C LEU A 74 -7.88 25.63 16.40
N LEU A 75 -8.58 24.77 15.66
CA LEU A 75 -8.34 23.33 15.68
C LEU A 75 -6.95 22.98 15.16
N ASP A 76 -6.52 23.60 14.06
CA ASP A 76 -5.20 23.37 13.46
C ASP A 76 -4.08 23.80 14.42
N LYS A 77 -4.22 24.98 15.05
CA LYS A 77 -3.27 25.45 16.08
C LYS A 77 -3.23 24.54 17.30
N ALA A 78 -4.39 24.04 17.76
CA ALA A 78 -4.44 23.11 18.88
C ALA A 78 -3.75 21.77 18.52
N ALA A 79 -3.95 21.28 17.30
CA ALA A 79 -3.28 20.06 16.81
C ALA A 79 -1.76 20.25 16.73
N GLU A 80 -1.29 21.39 16.23
CA GLU A 80 0.15 21.73 16.18
C GLU A 80 0.75 21.80 17.59
N GLN A 81 0.06 22.45 18.53
CA GLN A 81 0.49 22.50 19.93
C GLN A 81 0.54 21.11 20.59
N CYS A 82 -0.43 20.23 20.30
CA CYS A 82 -0.41 18.86 20.79
C CYS A 82 0.78 18.08 20.23
N LEU A 83 1.06 18.21 18.93
CA LEU A 83 2.21 17.56 18.30
C LEU A 83 3.53 18.05 18.89
N ASP A 84 3.69 19.35 19.12
CA ASP A 84 4.92 19.89 19.69
C ASP A 84 5.09 19.54 21.16
N ALA A 85 3.98 19.51 21.93
CA ALA A 85 4.00 19.00 23.30
C ALA A 85 4.41 17.52 23.36
N GLN A 86 3.91 16.69 22.42
CA GLN A 86 4.28 15.29 22.30
C GLN A 86 5.77 15.13 21.96
N LYS A 87 6.29 15.87 20.98
CA LYS A 87 7.72 15.87 20.64
C LYS A 87 8.59 16.27 21.83
N LEU A 88 8.16 17.27 22.61
CA LEU A 88 8.88 17.69 23.80
C LEU A 88 8.88 16.59 24.86
N GLN A 89 7.73 15.93 25.07
CA GLN A 89 7.62 14.81 25.99
C GLN A 89 8.50 13.63 25.57
N ASP A 90 8.50 13.28 24.28
CA ASP A 90 9.32 12.21 23.72
C ASP A 90 10.82 12.55 23.83
N ALA A 91 11.21 13.81 23.60
CA ALA A 91 12.59 14.25 23.77
C ALA A 91 13.04 14.21 25.24
N VAL A 92 12.16 14.58 26.17
CA VAL A 92 12.42 14.46 27.62
C VAL A 92 12.57 12.99 28.02
N LEU A 93 11.68 12.11 27.54
CA LEU A 93 11.76 10.67 27.80
C LEU A 93 13.05 10.07 27.23
N ALA A 94 13.41 10.41 25.99
CA ALA A 94 14.65 9.95 25.36
C ALA A 94 15.89 10.39 26.14
N GLU A 95 15.91 11.61 26.66
CA GLU A 95 17.02 12.12 27.47
C GLU A 95 17.08 11.48 28.87
N GLU A 96 15.94 11.21 29.49
CA GLU A 96 15.88 10.41 30.72
C GLU A 96 16.37 8.98 30.50
N ASP A 97 15.96 8.35 29.41
CA ASP A 97 16.40 7.01 29.03
C ASP A 97 17.90 6.99 28.73
N ARG A 98 18.44 8.02 28.07
CA ARG A 98 19.88 8.17 27.85
C ARG A 98 20.66 8.29 29.15
N LYS A 99 20.13 9.04 30.13
CA LYS A 99 20.75 9.18 31.47
C LYS A 99 20.68 7.87 32.27
N LYS A 100 19.53 7.17 32.24
CA LYS A 100 19.34 5.88 32.94
C LYS A 100 20.15 4.75 32.30
N ASN A 101 20.27 4.75 30.97
CA ASN A 101 20.95 3.71 30.18
C ASN A 101 22.35 4.11 29.69
N HIS A 102 23.02 5.07 30.35
CA HIS A 102 24.39 5.47 30.00
C HIS A 102 25.40 4.31 30.11
N ILE A 103 25.10 3.30 30.94
CA ILE A 103 25.97 2.13 31.15
C ILE A 103 25.64 0.98 30.16
N HIS A 104 24.47 0.98 29.53
CA HIS A 104 24.00 -0.11 28.66
C HIS A 104 24.21 0.13 27.16
N HIS A 105 24.51 1.36 26.75
CA HIS A 105 24.93 1.66 25.38
C HIS A 105 26.45 1.53 25.24
N ILE A 106 26.92 0.29 25.30
CA ILE A 106 28.25 -0.01 24.74
C ILE A 106 28.09 0.25 23.25
N VAL A 107 28.72 1.31 22.75
CA VAL A 107 28.93 1.49 21.31
C VAL A 107 29.62 0.22 20.85
N ILE A 108 28.90 -0.63 20.11
CA ILE A 108 29.50 -1.82 19.50
C ILE A 108 30.59 -1.27 18.59
N PRO A 109 31.88 -1.53 18.87
CA PRO A 109 32.95 -1.05 18.03
C PRO A 109 32.72 -1.60 16.63
N ASP A 110 32.85 -0.76 15.63
CA ASP A 110 32.79 -1.19 14.24
C ASP A 110 34.01 -2.10 14.00
N HIS A 111 33.80 -3.40 14.18
CA HIS A 111 34.84 -4.39 13.97
C HIS A 111 34.97 -4.57 12.46
N PRO A 112 36.18 -4.40 11.89
CA PRO A 112 36.38 -4.70 10.48
C PRO A 112 35.90 -6.13 10.23
N HIS A 113 35.10 -6.31 9.17
CA HIS A 113 34.58 -7.62 8.80
C HIS A 113 35.72 -8.65 8.83
N PRO A 114 35.53 -9.80 9.51
CA PRO A 114 36.58 -10.79 9.61
C PRO A 114 37.07 -11.19 8.22
N LYS A 115 38.38 -11.25 8.01
CA LYS A 115 38.97 -11.58 6.70
C LYS A 115 38.49 -12.93 6.13
N TRP A 116 38.07 -13.85 6.99
CA TRP A 116 37.49 -15.14 6.58
C TRP A 116 36.04 -15.00 6.05
N ALA A 117 35.33 -13.92 6.40
CA ALA A 117 34.01 -13.59 5.86
C ALA A 117 34.09 -12.92 4.48
N ALA A 118 35.30 -12.62 3.98
CA ALA A 118 35.55 -12.20 2.60
C ALA A 118 35.87 -13.40 1.68
N GLU A 119 35.76 -14.64 2.18
CA GLU A 119 35.81 -15.81 1.30
C GLU A 119 34.58 -15.77 0.39
N GLU A 120 34.83 -15.58 -0.90
CA GLU A 120 33.80 -15.55 -1.93
C GLU A 120 33.02 -16.86 -1.89
N ILE A 121 31.69 -16.75 -1.80
CA ILE A 121 30.81 -17.91 -1.72
C ILE A 121 30.90 -18.63 -3.08
N LEU A 122 31.61 -19.75 -3.11
CA LEU A 122 31.76 -20.56 -4.32
C LEU A 122 30.45 -21.31 -4.61
N VAL A 123 29.63 -20.72 -5.48
CA VAL A 123 28.41 -21.32 -6.02
C VAL A 123 28.76 -22.14 -7.27
N SER A 124 27.95 -23.13 -7.61
CA SER A 124 28.14 -23.95 -8.82
C SER A 124 28.09 -23.11 -10.10
N ASP A 125 29.01 -23.32 -11.05
CA ASP A 125 28.99 -22.63 -12.35
C ASP A 125 27.71 -22.90 -13.13
N PHE A 126 27.12 -24.09 -13.00
CA PHE A 126 25.80 -24.40 -13.56
C PHE A 126 24.73 -23.47 -13.02
N ALA A 127 24.80 -23.17 -11.72
CA ALA A 127 23.87 -22.27 -11.10
C ALA A 127 24.09 -20.84 -11.57
N LEU A 128 25.34 -20.37 -11.59
CA LEU A 128 25.65 -19.03 -12.08
C LEU A 128 25.24 -18.82 -13.56
N CYS A 129 25.54 -19.80 -14.43
CA CYS A 129 25.14 -19.78 -15.84
C CYS A 129 23.62 -19.65 -16.06
N LYS A 130 22.81 -20.24 -15.17
CA LYS A 130 21.35 -20.13 -15.22
C LYS A 130 20.85 -18.84 -14.61
N LEU A 131 21.51 -18.35 -13.56
CA LEU A 131 21.23 -17.05 -12.95
C LEU A 131 21.43 -15.92 -13.98
N ASP A 132 22.51 -15.96 -14.76
CA ASP A 132 22.78 -14.99 -15.83
C ASP A 132 21.71 -15.02 -16.93
N LYS A 133 21.13 -16.20 -17.17
CA LYS A 133 20.03 -16.39 -18.14
C LYS A 133 18.64 -16.13 -17.54
N ALA A 134 18.58 -15.68 -16.29
CA ALA A 134 17.35 -15.51 -15.51
C ALA A 134 16.43 -16.75 -15.56
N GLN A 135 17.02 -17.95 -15.58
CA GLN A 135 16.30 -19.22 -15.60
C GLN A 135 16.00 -19.68 -14.18
N PHE A 136 14.86 -20.35 -14.02
CA PHE A 136 14.48 -20.95 -12.75
C PHE A 136 15.55 -21.95 -12.28
N MET A 137 15.80 -21.91 -10.97
CA MET A 137 16.72 -22.78 -10.27
C MET A 137 16.31 -23.01 -8.84
N GLU A 138 16.63 -24.21 -8.35
CA GLU A 138 16.44 -24.58 -6.96
C GLU A 138 17.42 -23.80 -6.06
N LEU A 139 16.95 -23.37 -4.90
CA LEU A 139 17.73 -22.73 -3.84
C LEU A 139 18.78 -23.67 -3.24
N TYR A 140 18.70 -24.98 -3.51
CA TYR A 140 19.67 -25.98 -3.06
C TYR A 140 21.13 -25.54 -3.30
N TYR A 141 21.43 -24.96 -4.46
CA TYR A 141 22.79 -24.53 -4.82
C TYR A 141 23.38 -23.47 -3.88
N TRP A 142 22.52 -22.75 -3.15
CA TRP A 142 22.89 -21.72 -2.18
C TRP A 142 22.80 -22.18 -0.72
N THR A 143 22.37 -23.43 -0.50
CA THR A 143 22.40 -24.05 0.83
C THR A 143 23.84 -24.39 1.22
N ASN A 144 24.11 -24.52 2.52
CA ASN A 144 25.43 -24.95 3.00
C ASN A 144 25.86 -26.31 2.40
N LYS A 145 24.90 -27.21 2.13
CA LYS A 145 25.15 -28.51 1.48
C LYS A 145 25.54 -28.31 0.01
N GLY A 146 24.76 -27.56 -0.75
CA GLY A 146 25.08 -27.26 -2.15
C GLY A 146 26.42 -26.58 -2.33
N LEU A 147 26.76 -25.62 -1.45
CA LEU A 147 28.06 -24.96 -1.44
C LEU A 147 29.21 -25.92 -1.08
N ALA A 148 28.98 -26.85 -0.15
CA ALA A 148 29.97 -27.88 0.19
C ALA A 148 30.18 -28.87 -0.97
N ASP A 149 29.10 -29.28 -1.65
CA ASP A 149 29.16 -30.18 -2.81
C ASP A 149 30.02 -29.57 -3.92
N VAL A 150 29.84 -28.27 -4.19
CA VAL A 150 30.67 -27.54 -5.16
C VAL A 150 32.13 -27.56 -4.72
N ARG A 151 32.45 -27.23 -3.46
CA ARG A 151 33.83 -27.28 -2.96
C ARG A 151 34.49 -28.66 -3.14
N THR A 152 33.72 -29.74 -2.98
CA THR A 152 34.25 -31.09 -3.20
C THR A 152 34.44 -31.44 -4.68
N ASN A 153 33.54 -30.99 -5.57
CA ASN A 153 33.56 -31.33 -6.99
C ASN A 153 34.45 -30.40 -7.83
N PHE A 154 34.59 -29.13 -7.44
CA PHE A 154 35.45 -28.13 -8.09
C PHE A 154 36.93 -28.56 -8.08
N CYS A 155 37.34 -29.40 -7.13
CA CYS A 155 38.70 -29.96 -7.08
C CYS A 155 38.93 -31.08 -8.12
N THR A 156 37.90 -31.50 -8.88
CA THR A 156 37.94 -32.71 -9.71
C THR A 156 37.57 -32.52 -11.19
N LEU A 157 37.08 -31.34 -11.59
CA LEU A 157 36.60 -31.06 -12.95
C LEU A 157 37.32 -29.85 -13.56
N ASP A 158 37.82 -30.03 -14.77
CA ASP A 158 38.37 -28.97 -15.62
C ASP A 158 37.20 -28.23 -16.30
N ASP A 159 37.13 -26.91 -16.14
CA ASP A 159 36.02 -26.04 -16.56
C ASP A 159 35.85 -26.00 -18.10
N ASP A 160 36.94 -26.24 -18.85
CA ASP A 160 36.95 -26.32 -20.31
C ASP A 160 36.51 -27.70 -20.87
N SER A 161 36.06 -28.62 -20.01
CA SER A 161 35.60 -29.93 -20.46
C SER A 161 34.24 -29.85 -21.17
N MET A 162 34.14 -30.54 -22.31
CA MET A 162 32.90 -30.65 -23.09
C MET A 162 32.26 -32.02 -22.84
N VAL A 163 30.95 -32.02 -22.57
CA VAL A 163 30.16 -33.23 -22.35
C VAL A 163 29.25 -33.46 -23.56
N PRO A 164 29.19 -34.69 -24.10
CA PRO A 164 28.26 -35.01 -25.17
C PRO A 164 26.85 -35.19 -24.61
N THR A 165 25.89 -34.41 -25.09
CA THR A 165 24.45 -34.57 -24.85
C THR A 165 23.76 -35.11 -26.09
N VAL A 166 22.85 -36.07 -25.91
CA VAL A 166 22.07 -36.67 -27.00
C VAL A 166 20.72 -35.96 -27.10
N GLY A 167 20.46 -35.33 -28.24
CA GLY A 167 19.17 -34.74 -28.59
C GLY A 167 18.10 -35.80 -28.82
N VAL A 168 16.83 -35.37 -28.84
CA VAL A 168 15.65 -36.25 -29.01
C VAL A 168 15.66 -36.98 -30.38
N ASP A 169 16.39 -36.43 -31.35
CA ASP A 169 16.63 -36.97 -32.68
C ASP A 169 17.81 -37.95 -32.77
N GLY A 170 18.48 -38.23 -31.65
CA GLY A 170 19.67 -39.08 -31.58
C GLY A 170 20.96 -38.39 -32.01
N SER A 171 20.93 -37.07 -32.30
CA SER A 171 22.13 -36.30 -32.59
C SER A 171 22.92 -36.00 -31.31
N ALA A 172 24.25 -36.09 -31.36
CA ALA A 172 25.11 -35.74 -30.23
C ALA A 172 25.62 -34.30 -30.38
N THR A 173 25.27 -33.42 -29.45
CA THR A 173 25.79 -32.07 -29.32
C THR A 173 26.76 -31.99 -28.15
N TRP A 174 27.84 -31.24 -28.30
CA TRP A 174 28.80 -31.00 -27.23
C TRP A 174 28.42 -29.70 -26.53
N ILE A 175 28.20 -29.77 -25.22
CA ILE A 175 27.97 -28.60 -24.38
C ILE A 175 29.03 -28.55 -23.29
N SER A 176 29.37 -27.35 -22.82
CA SER A 176 30.30 -27.20 -21.70
C SER A 176 29.76 -27.94 -20.47
N ALA A 177 30.65 -28.57 -19.71
CA ALA A 177 30.32 -29.28 -18.47
C ALA A 177 29.57 -28.38 -17.48
N SER A 178 29.88 -27.09 -17.44
CA SER A 178 29.19 -26.08 -16.63
C SER A 178 27.70 -25.96 -16.96
N VAL A 179 27.29 -26.27 -18.19
CA VAL A 179 25.88 -26.21 -18.64
C VAL A 179 25.19 -27.57 -18.54
N ALA A 180 25.95 -28.66 -18.54
CA ALA A 180 25.44 -30.02 -18.73
C ALA A 180 24.88 -30.68 -17.47
N HIS A 181 25.44 -30.37 -16.29
CA HIS A 181 25.20 -31.18 -15.10
C HIS A 181 24.62 -30.37 -13.94
N PRO A 182 23.33 -30.55 -13.58
CA PRO A 182 22.92 -30.28 -12.21
C PRO A 182 23.65 -31.23 -11.26
N ALA A 183 23.94 -30.78 -10.03
CA ALA A 183 24.58 -31.63 -9.04
C ALA A 183 23.76 -32.92 -8.81
N THR A 184 24.43 -34.06 -8.67
CA THR A 184 23.76 -35.32 -8.35
C THR A 184 23.12 -35.20 -6.97
N GLY A 185 21.79 -35.19 -6.89
CA GLY A 185 21.08 -35.06 -5.61
C GLY A 185 20.58 -33.67 -5.25
N VAL A 186 20.45 -32.75 -6.22
CA VAL A 186 19.74 -31.46 -6.02
C VAL A 186 18.35 -31.71 -5.40
N ILE A 187 18.11 -31.05 -4.27
CA ILE A 187 16.84 -31.15 -3.53
C ILE A 187 15.90 -30.03 -4.03
N PRO A 188 14.68 -30.35 -4.48
CA PRO A 188 13.69 -29.34 -4.84
C PRO A 188 13.34 -28.39 -3.68
N ASP A 189 13.02 -27.13 -3.97
CA ASP A 189 12.74 -26.09 -2.97
C ASP A 189 11.71 -26.49 -1.91
N HIS A 190 10.65 -27.18 -2.33
CA HIS A 190 9.57 -27.64 -1.44
C HIS A 190 9.95 -28.83 -0.53
N LEU A 191 11.10 -29.46 -0.79
CA LEU A 191 11.67 -30.53 0.04
C LEU A 191 12.88 -30.05 0.85
N LEU A 192 13.30 -28.80 0.70
CA LEU A 192 14.35 -28.23 1.53
C LEU A 192 13.86 -28.11 2.97
N ALA A 193 14.72 -28.48 3.91
CA ALA A 193 14.48 -28.21 5.32
C ALA A 193 14.39 -26.69 5.54
N LEU A 194 13.52 -26.24 6.44
CA LEU A 194 13.28 -24.82 6.68
C LEU A 194 14.56 -24.03 6.95
N LEU A 195 15.48 -24.61 7.73
CA LEU A 195 16.78 -24.00 8.00
C LEU A 195 17.63 -23.87 6.73
N ASP A 196 17.74 -24.94 5.94
CA ASP A 196 18.49 -24.94 4.68
C ASP A 196 17.92 -23.89 3.71
N PHE A 197 16.59 -23.82 3.59
CA PHE A 197 15.89 -22.81 2.79
C PHE A 197 16.19 -21.40 3.29
N SER A 198 16.08 -21.15 4.61
CA SER A 198 16.34 -19.83 5.20
C SER A 198 17.77 -19.35 5.04
N CYS A 199 18.74 -20.27 5.13
CA CYS A 199 20.16 -19.97 4.92
C CYS A 199 20.50 -19.73 3.44
N ALA A 200 19.78 -20.36 2.51
CA ALA A 200 20.02 -20.17 1.08
C ALA A 200 19.61 -18.79 0.56
N ILE A 201 18.57 -18.18 1.13
CA ILE A 201 18.03 -16.86 0.71
C ILE A 201 19.10 -15.76 0.68
N PRO A 202 19.84 -15.47 1.78
CA PRO A 202 20.83 -14.39 1.75
C PRO A 202 21.95 -14.64 0.74
N HIS A 203 22.39 -15.90 0.60
CA HIS A 203 23.39 -16.24 -0.41
C HIS A 203 22.84 -16.07 -1.84
N PHE A 204 21.60 -16.48 -2.09
CA PHE A 204 20.92 -16.33 -3.36
C PHE A 204 20.80 -14.85 -3.77
N ILE A 205 20.33 -14.00 -2.85
CA ILE A 205 20.21 -12.56 -3.09
C ILE A 205 21.59 -11.93 -3.34
N ALA A 206 22.59 -12.28 -2.53
CA ALA A 206 23.96 -11.78 -2.71
C ALA A 206 24.55 -12.17 -4.07
N SER A 207 24.31 -13.40 -4.55
CA SER A 207 24.75 -13.82 -5.89
C SER A 207 24.06 -13.01 -6.99
N HIS A 208 22.78 -12.66 -6.87
CA HIS A 208 22.10 -11.82 -7.86
C HIS A 208 22.70 -10.41 -7.91
N GLU A 209 23.01 -9.84 -6.74
CA GLU A 209 23.68 -8.54 -6.65
C GLU A 209 25.07 -8.56 -7.30
N GLN A 210 25.86 -9.60 -7.01
CA GLN A 210 27.20 -9.78 -7.59
C GLN A 210 27.18 -9.97 -9.11
N HIS A 211 26.13 -10.59 -9.66
CA HIS A 211 25.96 -10.79 -11.11
C HIS A 211 25.25 -9.62 -11.81
N GLY A 212 25.22 -8.44 -11.17
CA GLY A 212 24.81 -7.19 -11.82
C GLY A 212 23.30 -7.04 -12.05
N TRP A 213 22.47 -7.78 -11.32
CA TRP A 213 21.02 -7.58 -11.38
C TRP A 213 20.65 -6.19 -10.87
N ALA A 214 19.61 -5.59 -11.46
CA ALA A 214 19.15 -4.27 -11.05
C ALA A 214 18.73 -4.25 -9.58
N ASN A 215 19.12 -3.21 -8.84
CA ASN A 215 18.77 -3.04 -7.42
C ASN A 215 17.26 -3.16 -7.14
N SER A 216 16.40 -2.77 -8.09
CA SER A 216 14.95 -2.95 -7.98
C SER A 216 14.54 -4.42 -7.84
N HIS A 217 15.22 -5.33 -8.55
CA HIS A 217 14.98 -6.77 -8.45
C HIS A 217 15.53 -7.35 -7.14
N ILE A 218 16.69 -6.88 -6.69
CA ILE A 218 17.27 -7.27 -5.39
C ILE A 218 16.31 -6.90 -4.24
N ILE A 219 15.79 -5.66 -4.26
CA ILE A 219 14.80 -5.18 -3.28
C ILE A 219 13.51 -6.00 -3.36
N MET A 220 13.03 -6.32 -4.57
CA MET A 220 11.84 -7.15 -4.76
C MET A 220 12.03 -8.54 -4.14
N LEU A 221 13.16 -9.21 -4.40
CA LEU A 221 13.49 -10.52 -3.84
C LEU A 221 13.60 -10.46 -2.31
N ALA A 222 14.32 -9.46 -1.77
CA ALA A 222 14.45 -9.27 -0.33
C ALA A 222 13.09 -9.07 0.36
N ASN A 223 12.19 -8.27 -0.25
CA ASN A 223 10.84 -8.07 0.27
C ASN A 223 9.99 -9.34 0.18
N PHE A 224 10.07 -10.07 -0.93
CA PHE A 224 9.33 -11.32 -1.11
C PHE A 224 9.74 -12.37 -0.07
N PHE A 225 11.04 -12.65 0.05
CA PHE A 225 11.55 -13.62 1.01
C PHE A 225 11.37 -13.14 2.45
N GLY A 226 11.52 -11.84 2.72
CA GLY A 226 11.24 -11.26 4.03
C GLY A 226 9.77 -11.44 4.44
N ALA A 227 8.83 -11.16 3.54
CA ALA A 227 7.41 -11.39 3.79
C ALA A 227 7.07 -12.87 4.00
N LEU A 228 7.74 -13.77 3.27
CA LEU A 228 7.59 -15.21 3.43
C LEU A 228 8.08 -15.68 4.81
N MET A 229 9.26 -15.20 5.24
CA MET A 229 9.85 -15.55 6.54
C MET A 229 9.11 -14.97 7.74
N LEU A 230 8.47 -13.81 7.57
CA LEU A 230 7.65 -13.17 8.59
C LEU A 230 6.21 -13.67 8.61
N HIS A 231 5.84 -14.56 7.69
CA HIS A 231 4.49 -15.07 7.61
C HIS A 231 4.14 -15.92 8.85
N LYS A 232 2.90 -15.80 9.34
CA LYS A 232 2.41 -16.51 10.53
C LYS A 232 2.57 -18.04 10.51
N TYR A 233 2.69 -18.63 9.32
CA TYR A 233 2.85 -20.09 9.14
C TYR A 233 4.28 -20.51 8.81
N TRP A 234 5.24 -19.58 8.83
CA TRP A 234 6.64 -19.85 8.50
C TRP A 234 7.32 -20.81 9.48
N THR A 235 7.07 -20.63 10.77
CA THR A 235 7.66 -21.43 11.86
C THR A 235 6.73 -22.50 12.41
N LEU A 236 5.50 -22.59 11.89
CA LEU A 236 4.57 -23.61 12.34
C LEU A 236 4.99 -24.93 11.71
N ASP A 237 5.50 -25.82 12.56
CA ASP A 237 6.06 -27.14 12.24
C ASP A 237 4.98 -28.12 11.74
N ASN A 238 4.28 -27.73 10.66
CA ASN A 238 3.00 -28.30 10.29
C ASN A 238 2.92 -28.60 8.81
N ILE A 239 3.89 -29.41 8.37
CA ILE A 239 3.78 -30.26 7.17
C ILE A 239 2.49 -31.11 7.24
N LEU A 240 1.94 -31.36 8.44
CA LEU A 240 0.68 -32.07 8.66
C LEU A 240 -0.58 -31.19 8.42
N GLU A 241 -0.61 -29.93 8.85
CA GLU A 241 -1.77 -29.05 8.62
C GLU A 241 -1.94 -28.57 7.18
N MET A 242 -0.85 -28.38 6.41
CA MET A 242 -0.97 -28.09 4.98
C MET A 242 -1.57 -29.27 4.21
N LYS A 243 -1.23 -30.52 4.59
CA LYS A 243 -1.79 -31.74 3.98
C LYS A 243 -3.28 -31.93 4.34
N ASN A 244 -3.67 -31.60 5.57
CA ASN A 244 -5.06 -31.68 6.03
C ASN A 244 -5.94 -30.56 5.44
N SER A 245 -5.40 -29.36 5.24
CA SER A 245 -6.12 -28.25 4.60
C SER A 245 -6.35 -28.50 3.10
N ALA A 246 -5.41 -29.18 2.41
CA ALA A 246 -5.60 -29.63 1.03
C ALA A 246 -6.60 -30.79 0.91
N MET A 247 -6.68 -31.68 1.90
CA MET A 247 -7.64 -32.80 1.96
C MET A 247 -9.07 -32.38 2.36
N HIS A 248 -9.25 -31.23 3.02
CA HIS A 248 -10.58 -30.78 3.48
C HIS A 248 -11.17 -29.62 2.65
N GLY A 249 -10.47 -29.20 1.60
CA GLY A 249 -10.89 -28.16 0.66
C GLY A 249 -11.81 -28.63 -0.48
N THR A 250 -12.20 -29.90 -0.54
CA THR A 250 -13.19 -30.40 -1.51
C THR A 250 -14.51 -30.73 -0.80
N ARG A 251 -15.33 -29.70 -0.55
CA ARG A 251 -16.79 -29.92 -0.48
C ARG A 251 -17.34 -29.89 -1.90
N PRO A 252 -17.80 -31.02 -2.47
CA PRO A 252 -18.50 -31.01 -3.74
C PRO A 252 -19.85 -30.30 -3.60
N LEU A 253 -20.12 -29.42 -4.55
CA LEU A 253 -21.43 -28.85 -4.86
C LEU A 253 -22.44 -29.99 -5.08
N HIS A 254 -23.42 -30.15 -4.19
CA HIS A 254 -24.73 -30.70 -4.54
C HIS A 254 -25.74 -30.33 -3.43
N SER A 255 -26.42 -29.19 -3.60
CA SER A 255 -27.72 -28.94 -2.96
C SER A 255 -28.79 -29.14 -4.03
N PRO A 256 -29.69 -30.15 -3.92
CA PRO A 256 -30.81 -30.25 -4.83
C PRO A 256 -31.86 -29.20 -4.45
N LEU A 257 -32.25 -28.42 -5.45
CA LEU A 257 -33.51 -27.67 -5.50
C LEU A 257 -34.67 -28.60 -5.12
N VAL A 258 -35.41 -28.25 -4.06
CA VAL A 258 -36.75 -28.80 -3.82
C VAL A 258 -37.75 -27.65 -3.95
N LEU A 259 -38.35 -27.59 -5.15
CA LEU A 259 -39.62 -26.91 -5.37
C LEU A 259 -40.70 -27.56 -4.50
N GLY A 260 -41.54 -26.72 -3.92
CA GLY A 260 -42.48 -27.11 -2.87
C GLY A 260 -43.67 -27.95 -3.30
N THR A 261 -44.39 -28.40 -2.26
CA THR A 261 -45.79 -28.79 -2.31
C THR A 261 -46.43 -28.48 -0.94
N SER A 262 -47.37 -27.54 -0.91
CA SER A 262 -48.52 -27.57 0.02
C SER A 262 -49.44 -28.72 -0.43
N PRO A 263 -50.26 -29.41 0.41
CA PRO A 263 -51.30 -28.89 1.32
C PRO A 263 -51.34 -29.66 2.67
N SER A 264 -52.20 -29.46 3.67
CA SER A 264 -53.56 -28.90 3.82
C SER A 264 -53.71 -28.21 5.18
#